data_AF-A0AAE5G007-F1
#
_entry.id   AF-A0AAE5G007-F1
#
_cell.length_a   1.000
_cell.length_b   1.000
_cell.length_c   1.000
_cell.angle_alpha   90.00
_cell.angle_beta   90.00
_cell.angle_gamma   90.00
#
_symmetry.space_group_name_H-M   'P 1'
#
loop_
_entity.id
_entity.type
_entity.pdbx_description
1 polymer ?
#
loop_
_entity_poly.entity_id
_entity_poly.type
_entity_poly.pdbx_seq_one_letter_code
_entity_poly.pdbx_strand_id
1 'polypeptide(L)'
;MEREASPIQWEAVEAVLRAVKECPEVKAAFLKGSLAKGIADEYSDVDFYCLVDSADVERFLGKRMAILETYRPLIYHSESNFVGPQLVAVFDNGLHFDLYTVTLESFPQAGQFRVLYDPDRILGRFKADAADHSLPYERVIGLFHSFSFTMLEFYAAWNREDRVWSARLASHLAGDLGVVLRHLYDPANAQLGSKRLEAVLPANVRDRFREAVRLCCGDTIPSGVLRLAALMGEAMERLEAGNEPMANRKLFEFMVEKLENLDETG
;
A
#
# COMPACT_ATOMS: atom_id res chain seq x y z
N MET A 1 -23.19 -1.96 1.87
CA MET A 1 -23.53 -1.81 0.45
C MET A 1 -22.32 -2.33 -0.32
N GLU A 2 -22.39 -3.56 -0.81
CA GLU A 2 -21.34 -4.13 -1.66
C GLU A 2 -21.26 -3.26 -2.92
N ARG A 3 -20.11 -2.61 -3.11
CA ARG A 3 -19.86 -1.85 -4.34
C ARG A 3 -19.25 -2.86 -5.31
N GLU A 4 -20.04 -3.29 -6.29
CA GLU A 4 -19.51 -4.06 -7.41
C GLU A 4 -18.59 -3.14 -8.24
N ALA A 5 -17.58 -3.73 -8.88
CA ALA A 5 -16.69 -3.00 -9.78
C ALA A 5 -17.49 -2.26 -10.86
N SER A 6 -17.09 -1.03 -11.20
CA SER A 6 -17.79 -0.26 -12.23
C SER A 6 -17.67 -0.95 -13.60
N PRO A 7 -18.69 -0.82 -14.48
CA PRO A 7 -18.64 -1.34 -15.85
C PRO A 7 -17.36 -0.93 -16.60
N ILE A 8 -16.80 0.24 -16.29
CA ILE A 8 -15.64 0.83 -16.97
C ILE A 8 -14.38 -0.05 -16.84
N GLN A 9 -14.07 -0.56 -15.64
CA GLN A 9 -12.89 -1.41 -15.46
C GLN A 9 -13.00 -2.71 -16.27
N TRP A 10 -14.19 -3.33 -16.26
CA TRP A 10 -14.40 -4.59 -16.99
C TRP A 10 -14.44 -4.38 -18.50
N GLU A 11 -15.02 -3.28 -18.99
CA GLU A 11 -14.94 -2.90 -20.41
C GLU A 11 -13.48 -2.76 -20.88
N ALA A 12 -12.63 -2.10 -20.09
CA ALA A 12 -11.21 -1.96 -20.38
C ALA A 12 -10.50 -3.33 -20.38
N VAL A 13 -10.74 -4.16 -19.36
CA VAL A 13 -10.20 -5.52 -19.29
C VAL A 13 -10.60 -6.34 -20.51
N GLU A 14 -11.85 -6.28 -20.95
CA GLU A 14 -12.34 -7.03 -22.10
C GLU A 14 -11.75 -6.55 -23.43
N ALA A 15 -11.60 -5.24 -23.62
CA ALA A 15 -10.99 -4.66 -24.81
C ALA A 15 -9.51 -5.04 -24.90
N VAL A 16 -8.75 -4.83 -23.82
CA VAL A 16 -7.33 -5.17 -23.72
C VAL A 16 -7.13 -6.68 -23.87
N LEU A 17 -7.95 -7.51 -23.21
CA LEU A 17 -7.86 -8.97 -23.30
C LEU A 17 -8.06 -9.47 -24.74
N ARG A 18 -8.94 -8.83 -25.52
CA ARG A 18 -9.11 -9.16 -26.94
C ARG A 18 -7.83 -8.92 -27.72
N ALA A 19 -7.19 -7.77 -27.56
CA ALA A 19 -5.92 -7.46 -28.22
C ALA A 19 -4.77 -8.38 -27.75
N VAL A 20 -4.73 -8.69 -26.46
CA VAL A 20 -3.76 -9.60 -25.85
C VAL A 20 -3.85 -11.02 -26.41
N LYS A 21 -5.06 -11.53 -26.67
CA LYS A 21 -5.26 -12.88 -27.25
C LYS A 21 -4.71 -13.02 -28.67
N GLU A 22 -4.61 -11.92 -29.41
CA GLU A 22 -4.02 -11.89 -30.76
C GLU A 22 -2.48 -11.80 -30.72
N CYS A 23 -1.87 -11.66 -29.54
CA CYS A 23 -0.42 -11.60 -29.39
C CYS A 23 0.15 -13.02 -29.19
N PRO A 24 0.92 -13.58 -30.16
CA PRO A 24 1.47 -14.93 -30.04
C PRO A 24 2.50 -15.09 -28.91
N GLU A 25 3.06 -13.99 -28.42
CA GLU A 25 3.99 -13.96 -27.28
C GLU A 25 3.30 -14.29 -25.95
N VAL A 26 1.99 -14.07 -25.86
CA VAL A 26 1.24 -14.20 -24.61
C VAL A 26 0.78 -15.63 -24.42
N LYS A 27 1.29 -16.26 -23.36
CA LYS A 27 0.93 -17.64 -22.96
C LYS A 27 -0.28 -17.68 -22.04
N ALA A 28 -0.41 -16.68 -21.19
CA ALA A 28 -1.57 -16.54 -20.31
C ALA A 28 -1.79 -15.07 -19.93
N ALA A 29 -3.01 -14.72 -19.57
CA ALA A 29 -3.37 -13.42 -19.00
C ALA A 29 -4.25 -13.60 -17.76
N PHE A 30 -4.02 -12.76 -16.75
CA PHE A 30 -4.72 -12.83 -15.47
C PHE A 30 -4.76 -11.46 -14.79
N LEU A 31 -5.69 -11.30 -13.84
CA LEU A 31 -5.79 -10.13 -12.98
C LEU A 31 -5.18 -10.42 -11.60
N LYS A 32 -4.61 -9.39 -10.96
CA LYS A 32 -4.43 -9.35 -9.50
C LYS A 32 -5.24 -8.17 -8.93
N GLY A 33 -4.85 -7.67 -7.77
CA GLY A 33 -5.48 -6.48 -7.19
C GLY A 33 -6.90 -6.70 -6.67
N SER A 34 -7.64 -5.60 -6.58
CA SER A 34 -9.01 -5.58 -6.06
C SER A 34 -9.99 -6.33 -6.98
N LEU A 35 -9.79 -6.29 -8.31
CA LEU A 35 -10.62 -7.00 -9.28
C LEU A 35 -10.52 -8.51 -9.12
N ALA A 36 -9.30 -9.05 -8.97
CA ALA A 36 -9.10 -10.48 -8.74
C ALA A 36 -9.69 -10.95 -7.40
N LYS A 37 -9.69 -10.08 -6.39
CA LYS A 37 -10.22 -10.34 -5.04
C LYS A 37 -11.73 -10.11 -4.92
N GLY A 38 -12.38 -9.53 -5.92
CA GLY A 38 -13.82 -9.21 -5.88
C GLY A 38 -14.17 -8.07 -4.92
N ILE A 39 -13.21 -7.20 -4.58
CA ILE A 39 -13.39 -6.07 -3.64
C ILE A 39 -13.17 -4.70 -4.33
N ALA A 40 -13.24 -4.71 -5.66
CA ALA A 40 -13.08 -3.54 -6.50
C ALA A 40 -14.33 -2.65 -6.45
N ASP A 41 -14.10 -1.34 -6.50
CA ASP A 41 -15.11 -0.28 -6.58
C ASP A 41 -14.80 0.63 -7.78
N GLU A 42 -15.60 1.68 -7.97
CA GLU A 42 -15.42 2.65 -9.07
C GLU A 42 -14.05 3.36 -9.07
N TYR A 43 -13.36 3.39 -7.93
CA TYR A 43 -12.05 4.04 -7.75
C TYR A 43 -10.88 3.07 -7.86
N SER A 44 -11.16 1.80 -8.13
CA SER A 44 -10.13 0.77 -8.28
C SER A 44 -9.45 0.87 -9.64
N ASP A 45 -8.14 0.66 -9.62
CA ASP A 45 -7.31 0.44 -10.80
C ASP A 45 -7.44 -1.00 -11.31
N VAL A 46 -6.84 -1.26 -12.48
CA VAL A 46 -6.76 -2.59 -13.08
C VAL A 46 -5.33 -3.10 -13.09
N ASP A 47 -5.07 -4.15 -12.32
CA ASP A 47 -3.81 -4.89 -12.30
C ASP A 47 -3.86 -6.06 -13.30
N PHE A 48 -3.46 -5.84 -14.56
CA PHE A 48 -3.49 -6.83 -15.62
C PHE A 48 -2.10 -7.41 -15.90
N TYR A 49 -1.99 -8.74 -15.91
CA TYR A 49 -0.74 -9.44 -16.14
C TYR A 49 -0.78 -10.27 -17.42
N CYS A 50 0.28 -10.18 -18.21
CA CYS A 50 0.58 -11.06 -19.31
C CYS A 50 1.79 -11.93 -18.96
N LEU A 51 1.61 -13.24 -19.00
CA LEU A 51 2.69 -14.22 -18.94
C LEU A 51 3.23 -14.44 -20.36
N VAL A 52 4.53 -14.21 -20.53
CA VAL A 52 5.25 -14.39 -21.80
C VAL A 52 6.49 -15.28 -21.58
N ASP A 53 6.99 -15.89 -22.66
CA ASP A 53 8.29 -16.56 -22.61
C ASP A 53 9.41 -15.54 -22.51
N SER A 54 10.51 -15.87 -21.82
CA SER A 54 11.65 -14.97 -21.64
C SER A 54 12.25 -14.48 -22.96
N ALA A 55 12.18 -15.30 -24.03
CA ALA A 55 12.65 -14.95 -25.37
C ALA A 55 11.78 -13.90 -26.08
N ASP A 56 10.51 -13.76 -25.67
CA ASP A 56 9.52 -12.89 -26.31
C ASP A 56 9.23 -11.60 -25.53
N VAL A 57 9.86 -11.41 -24.36
CA VAL A 57 9.62 -10.24 -23.47
C VAL A 57 9.75 -8.94 -24.24
N GLU A 58 10.92 -8.65 -24.81
CA GLU A 58 11.17 -7.37 -25.51
C GLU A 58 10.18 -7.11 -26.65
N ARG A 59 9.81 -8.17 -27.38
CA ARG A 59 8.83 -8.09 -28.46
C ARG A 59 7.45 -7.74 -27.94
N PHE A 60 7.03 -8.30 -26.79
CA PHE A 60 5.77 -7.94 -26.16
C PHE A 60 5.81 -6.53 -25.54
N LEU A 61 6.91 -6.15 -24.90
CA LEU A 61 7.05 -4.82 -24.29
C LEU A 61 6.79 -3.70 -25.30
N GLY A 62 7.31 -3.84 -26.52
CA GLY A 62 7.10 -2.88 -27.61
C GLY A 62 5.67 -2.77 -28.15
N LYS A 63 4.77 -3.70 -27.81
CA LYS A 63 3.36 -3.69 -28.27
C LYS A 63 2.38 -3.14 -27.23
N ARG A 64 2.78 -3.07 -25.95
CA ARG A 64 1.87 -2.78 -24.82
C ARG A 64 1.08 -1.49 -24.98
N MET A 65 1.71 -0.42 -25.46
CA MET A 65 1.03 0.86 -25.73
C MET A 65 -0.12 0.69 -26.72
N ALA A 66 0.16 0.10 -27.89
CA ALA A 66 -0.84 -0.13 -28.92
C ALA A 66 -1.96 -1.08 -28.44
N ILE A 67 -1.62 -2.07 -27.60
CA ILE A 67 -2.60 -2.96 -26.96
C ILE A 67 -3.54 -2.16 -26.05
N LEU A 68 -3.01 -1.31 -25.17
CA LEU A 68 -3.84 -0.51 -24.26
C LEU A 68 -4.73 0.47 -25.02
N GLU A 69 -4.20 1.10 -26.07
CA GLU A 69 -4.94 2.05 -26.91
C GLU A 69 -6.08 1.42 -27.73
N THR A 70 -6.21 0.08 -27.75
CA THR A 70 -7.39 -0.58 -28.32
C THR A 70 -8.67 -0.34 -27.50
N TYR A 71 -8.54 -0.02 -26.22
CA TYR A 71 -9.67 0.39 -25.39
C TYR A 71 -10.02 1.86 -25.66
N ARG A 72 -9.09 2.77 -25.31
CA ARG A 72 -9.26 4.22 -25.37
C ARG A 72 -7.89 4.91 -25.48
N PRO A 73 -7.83 6.19 -25.90
CA PRO A 73 -6.60 6.95 -25.88
C PRO A 73 -6.00 7.06 -24.48
N LEU A 74 -4.67 6.95 -24.39
CA LEU A 74 -3.91 7.19 -23.18
C LEU A 74 -3.59 8.68 -23.03
N ILE A 75 -3.79 9.22 -21.83
CA ILE A 75 -3.39 10.61 -21.49
C ILE A 75 -2.13 10.65 -20.62
N TYR A 76 -1.73 9.51 -20.06
CA TYR A 76 -0.49 9.34 -19.34
C TYR A 76 0.00 7.89 -19.48
N HIS A 77 1.32 7.73 -19.58
CA HIS A 77 1.95 6.44 -19.40
C HIS A 77 3.38 6.58 -18.83
N SER A 78 3.84 5.58 -18.09
CA SER A 78 5.24 5.46 -17.66
C SER A 78 5.64 4.00 -17.49
N GLU A 79 6.95 3.75 -17.54
CA GLU A 79 7.52 2.42 -17.30
C GLU A 79 7.95 2.31 -15.84
N SER A 80 7.61 1.19 -15.21
CA SER A 80 8.03 0.81 -13.87
C SER A 80 8.51 -0.64 -13.87
N ASN A 81 9.29 -1.02 -12.86
CA ASN A 81 9.79 -2.39 -12.72
C ASN A 81 9.86 -2.80 -11.24
N PHE A 82 8.69 -3.00 -10.63
CA PHE A 82 8.60 -3.37 -9.20
C PHE A 82 8.60 -4.90 -9.00
N VAL A 83 7.74 -5.62 -9.74
CA VAL A 83 7.65 -7.10 -9.76
C VAL A 83 8.12 -7.67 -11.10
N GLY A 84 8.03 -6.85 -12.15
CA GLY A 84 8.42 -7.10 -13.52
C GLY A 84 8.11 -5.86 -14.35
N PRO A 85 8.47 -5.83 -15.65
CA PRO A 85 8.17 -4.70 -16.52
C PRO A 85 6.68 -4.35 -16.50
N GLN A 86 6.36 -3.13 -16.08
CA GLN A 86 5.02 -2.62 -15.88
C GLN A 86 4.85 -1.35 -16.71
N LEU A 87 3.82 -1.33 -17.56
CA LEU A 87 3.37 -0.11 -18.20
C LEU A 87 2.23 0.45 -17.35
N VAL A 88 2.52 1.53 -16.62
CA VAL A 88 1.56 2.31 -15.84
C VAL A 88 0.84 3.22 -16.82
N ALA A 89 -0.49 3.15 -16.91
CA ALA A 89 -1.24 3.89 -17.90
C ALA A 89 -2.50 4.53 -17.32
N VAL A 90 -2.87 5.72 -17.82
CA VAL A 90 -4.14 6.37 -17.50
C VAL A 90 -4.85 6.75 -18.79
N PHE A 91 -6.08 6.27 -18.93
CA PHE A 91 -6.96 6.58 -20.06
C PHE A 91 -7.60 7.98 -19.94
N ASP A 92 -8.11 8.52 -21.05
CA ASP A 92 -8.79 9.82 -21.10
C ASP A 92 -10.04 9.94 -20.20
N ASN A 93 -10.59 8.82 -19.72
CA ASN A 93 -11.67 8.77 -18.72
C ASN A 93 -11.17 8.69 -17.27
N GLY A 94 -9.85 8.78 -17.05
CA GLY A 94 -9.21 8.71 -15.73
C GLY A 94 -8.99 7.29 -15.19
N LEU A 95 -9.33 6.23 -15.94
CA LEU A 95 -9.05 4.87 -15.50
C LEU A 95 -7.54 4.60 -15.45
N HIS A 96 -7.06 4.24 -14.26
CA HIS A 96 -5.70 3.75 -14.05
C HIS A 96 -5.61 2.24 -14.37
N PHE A 97 -4.67 1.87 -15.24
CA PHE A 97 -4.49 0.52 -15.73
C PHE A 97 -2.99 0.17 -15.76
N ASP A 98 -2.64 -0.85 -15.00
CA ASP A 98 -1.29 -1.39 -14.92
C ASP A 98 -1.17 -2.66 -15.75
N LEU A 99 -0.35 -2.62 -16.80
CA LEU A 99 -0.06 -3.77 -17.66
C LEU A 99 1.32 -4.35 -17.36
N TYR A 100 1.32 -5.44 -16.61
CA TYR A 100 2.51 -6.19 -16.23
C TYR A 100 2.88 -7.24 -17.28
N THR A 101 4.19 -7.35 -17.53
CA THR A 101 4.78 -8.45 -18.29
C THR A 101 5.60 -9.30 -17.35
N VAL A 102 5.26 -10.58 -17.23
CA VAL A 102 5.96 -11.53 -16.36
C VAL A 102 6.37 -12.76 -17.15
N THR A 103 7.41 -13.44 -16.69
CA THR A 103 7.80 -14.77 -17.15
C THR A 103 7.44 -15.78 -16.07
N LEU A 104 7.70 -17.06 -16.32
CA LEU A 104 7.56 -18.09 -15.29
C LEU A 104 8.51 -17.88 -14.11
N GLU A 105 9.67 -17.29 -14.37
CA GLU A 105 10.69 -17.00 -13.36
C GLU A 105 10.29 -15.81 -12.49
N SER A 106 9.65 -14.79 -13.08
CA SER A 106 9.17 -13.59 -12.37
C SER A 106 7.70 -13.66 -11.96
N PHE A 107 7.07 -14.84 -12.05
CA PHE A 107 5.65 -14.98 -11.73
C PHE A 107 5.37 -14.62 -10.26
N PRO A 108 4.41 -13.72 -9.97
CA PRO A 108 4.10 -13.31 -8.61
C PRO A 108 3.31 -14.40 -7.88
N GLN A 109 4.02 -15.27 -7.16
CA GLN A 109 3.45 -16.43 -6.47
C GLN A 109 2.51 -16.05 -5.31
N ALA A 110 2.72 -14.91 -4.67
CA ALA A 110 1.88 -14.47 -3.56
C ALA A 110 0.58 -13.80 -4.04
N GLY A 111 -0.53 -14.11 -3.38
CA GLY A 111 -1.79 -13.40 -3.55
C GLY A 111 -2.71 -13.99 -4.61
N GLN A 112 -4.01 -13.84 -4.33
CA GLN A 112 -5.08 -14.24 -5.22
C GLN A 112 -4.94 -13.57 -6.60
N PHE A 113 -5.14 -14.38 -7.64
CA PHE A 113 -5.22 -13.92 -9.02
C PHE A 113 -6.45 -14.54 -9.69
N ARG A 114 -6.94 -13.89 -10.75
CA ARG A 114 -8.07 -14.36 -11.55
C ARG A 114 -7.62 -14.58 -12.98
N VAL A 115 -7.64 -15.84 -13.42
CA VAL A 115 -7.27 -16.21 -14.80
C VAL A 115 -8.30 -15.66 -15.78
N LEU A 116 -7.81 -15.02 -16.85
CA LEU A 116 -8.63 -14.51 -17.97
C LEU A 116 -8.38 -15.28 -19.27
N TYR A 117 -7.16 -15.76 -19.47
CA TYR A 117 -6.72 -16.52 -20.64
C TYR A 117 -5.56 -17.44 -20.24
N ASP A 118 -5.67 -18.74 -20.51
CA ASP A 118 -4.63 -19.73 -20.22
C ASP A 118 -4.89 -21.03 -21.02
N PRO A 119 -4.72 -21.00 -22.35
CA PRO A 119 -5.08 -22.13 -23.23
C PRO A 119 -4.32 -23.41 -22.89
N ASP A 120 -3.06 -23.28 -22.48
CA ASP A 120 -2.16 -24.39 -22.16
C ASP A 120 -2.20 -24.80 -20.68
N ARG A 121 -3.09 -24.19 -19.87
CA ARG A 121 -3.26 -24.44 -18.44
C ARG A 121 -1.96 -24.27 -17.62
N ILE A 122 -1.11 -23.36 -18.05
CA ILE A 122 0.19 -23.07 -17.44
C ILE A 122 0.01 -22.52 -16.03
N LEU A 123 -1.07 -21.77 -15.78
CA LEU A 123 -1.35 -21.15 -14.49
C LEU A 123 -1.93 -22.13 -13.47
N GLY A 124 -2.44 -23.29 -13.92
CA GLY A 124 -3.05 -24.31 -13.06
C GLY A 124 -2.07 -24.94 -12.04
N ARG A 125 -0.76 -24.78 -12.24
CA ARG A 125 0.26 -25.22 -11.27
C ARG A 125 0.49 -24.25 -10.11
N PHE A 126 0.06 -23.00 -10.24
CA PHE A 126 0.21 -21.99 -9.19
C PHE A 126 -1.02 -22.03 -8.30
N LYS A 127 -0.79 -22.11 -6.99
CA LYS A 127 -1.86 -21.95 -6.01
C LYS A 127 -2.08 -20.45 -5.80
N ALA A 128 -3.35 -20.05 -5.81
CA ALA A 128 -3.75 -18.75 -5.31
C ALA A 128 -3.64 -18.77 -3.78
N ASP A 129 -2.42 -18.71 -3.26
CA ASP A 129 -2.22 -18.58 -1.83
C ASP A 129 -2.61 -17.16 -1.41
N ALA A 130 -3.25 -17.03 -0.24
CA ALA A 130 -3.50 -15.72 0.34
C ALA A 130 -2.16 -14.97 0.40
N ALA A 131 -2.13 -13.73 -0.10
CA ALA A 131 -0.92 -12.94 0.02
C ALA A 131 -0.66 -12.75 1.52
N ASP A 132 0.44 -13.32 2.00
CA ASP A 132 0.90 -13.03 3.35
C ASP A 132 1.54 -11.64 3.32
N HIS A 133 0.71 -10.64 3.58
CA HIS A 133 1.14 -9.27 3.80
C HIS A 133 1.46 -9.05 5.29
N SER A 134 1.76 -10.13 6.04
CA SER A 134 2.22 -10.00 7.41
C SER A 134 3.56 -9.33 7.49
N LEU A 135 3.83 -8.80 8.68
CA LEU A 135 5.08 -8.14 8.99
C LEU A 135 5.70 -8.85 10.20
N PRO A 136 6.96 -9.30 10.12
CA PRO A 136 7.65 -9.89 11.27
C PRO A 136 7.67 -8.92 12.45
N TYR A 137 7.60 -9.45 13.67
CA TYR A 137 7.55 -8.64 14.89
C TYR A 137 8.78 -7.72 15.02
N GLU A 138 9.97 -8.19 14.60
CA GLU A 138 11.21 -7.42 14.62
C GLU A 138 11.11 -6.15 13.75
N ARG A 139 10.34 -6.21 12.66
CA ARG A 139 10.09 -5.04 11.82
C ARG A 139 9.12 -4.06 12.47
N VAL A 140 8.14 -4.53 13.24
CA VAL A 140 7.26 -3.70 14.07
C VAL A 140 8.07 -2.96 15.13
N ILE A 141 9.01 -3.65 15.79
CA ILE A 141 9.96 -3.03 16.72
C ILE A 141 10.82 -1.96 16.02
N GLY A 142 11.29 -2.24 14.80
CA GLY A 142 11.99 -1.26 13.97
C GLY A 142 11.18 0.01 13.72
N LEU A 143 9.87 -0.10 13.49
CA LEU A 143 8.97 1.05 13.33
C LEU A 143 8.81 1.83 14.63
N PHE A 144 8.72 1.17 15.79
CA PHE A 144 8.71 1.87 17.07
C PHE A 144 10.00 2.65 17.33
N HIS A 145 11.16 2.09 16.97
CA HIS A 145 12.43 2.81 17.06
C HIS A 145 12.46 4.02 16.14
N SER A 146 12.03 3.86 14.88
CA SER A 146 11.90 4.95 13.91
C SER A 146 10.99 6.04 14.45
N PHE A 147 9.79 5.68 14.90
CA PHE A 147 8.81 6.59 15.49
C PHE A 147 9.40 7.40 16.65
N SER A 148 10.09 6.73 17.58
CA SER A 148 10.72 7.37 18.74
C SER A 148 11.79 8.39 18.34
N PHE A 149 12.59 8.05 17.35
CA PHE A 149 13.62 8.95 16.82
C PHE A 149 13.03 10.10 16.01
N THR A 150 12.00 9.84 15.21
CA THR A 150 11.29 10.88 14.44
C THR A 150 10.59 11.88 15.36
N MET A 151 10.13 11.49 16.56
CA MET A 151 9.65 12.46 17.56
C MET A 151 10.74 13.45 17.98
N LEU A 152 11.99 13.00 18.14
CA LEU A 152 13.13 13.88 18.45
C LEU A 152 13.39 14.87 17.30
N GLU A 153 13.38 14.38 16.07
CA GLU A 153 13.53 15.24 14.88
C GLU A 153 12.38 16.25 14.78
N PHE A 154 11.16 15.81 15.07
CA PHE A 154 9.97 16.65 15.07
C PHE A 154 10.08 17.77 16.11
N TYR A 155 10.46 17.42 17.34
CA TYR A 155 10.65 18.40 18.42
C TYR A 155 11.67 19.48 18.01
N ALA A 156 12.79 19.08 17.42
CA ALA A 156 13.80 20.01 16.94
C ALA A 156 13.30 20.89 15.78
N ALA A 157 12.58 20.32 14.82
CA ALA A 157 12.00 21.03 13.69
C ALA A 157 10.97 22.08 14.16
N TRP A 158 10.08 21.69 15.07
CA TRP A 158 9.02 22.56 15.58
C TRP A 158 9.58 23.77 16.32
N ASN A 159 10.57 23.55 17.18
CA ASN A 159 11.20 24.63 17.95
C ASN A 159 12.06 25.57 17.07
N ARG A 160 12.42 25.15 15.85
CA ARG A 160 13.09 25.99 14.85
C ARG A 160 12.12 26.69 13.90
N GLU A 161 10.83 26.61 14.18
CA GLU A 161 9.76 27.14 13.32
C GLU A 161 9.75 26.53 11.90
N ASP A 162 10.34 25.35 11.73
CA ASP A 162 10.32 24.62 10.45
C ASP A 162 9.00 23.86 10.30
N ARG A 163 7.91 24.62 10.12
CA ARG A 163 6.53 24.11 10.15
C ARG A 163 6.24 23.10 9.05
N VAL A 164 6.79 23.29 7.85
CA VAL A 164 6.60 22.37 6.72
C VAL A 164 7.31 21.04 6.98
N TRP A 165 8.55 21.09 7.48
CA TRP A 165 9.28 19.88 7.85
C TRP A 165 8.59 19.16 9.02
N SER A 166 8.11 19.91 10.02
CA SER A 166 7.35 19.39 11.14
C SER A 166 6.09 18.63 10.69
N ALA A 167 5.33 19.19 9.74
CA ALA A 167 4.15 18.53 9.18
C ALA A 167 4.50 17.23 8.45
N ARG A 168 5.61 17.22 7.69
CA ARG A 168 6.12 16.01 7.04
C ARG A 168 6.51 14.93 8.05
N LEU A 169 7.21 15.28 9.12
CA LEU A 169 7.59 14.35 10.19
C LEU A 169 6.36 13.79 10.91
N ALA A 170 5.36 14.63 11.20
CA ALA A 170 4.09 14.18 11.78
C ALA A 170 3.34 13.18 10.87
N SER A 171 3.38 13.39 9.56
CA SER A 171 2.83 12.43 8.57
C SER A 171 3.59 11.09 8.58
N HIS A 172 4.93 11.12 8.75
CA HIS A 172 5.73 9.91 8.91
C HIS A 172 5.31 9.12 10.15
N LEU A 173 5.19 9.80 11.31
CA LEU A 173 4.73 9.19 12.55
C LEU A 173 3.36 8.51 12.39
N ALA A 174 2.42 9.18 11.70
CA ALA A 174 1.12 8.59 11.39
C ALA A 174 1.21 7.33 10.51
N GLY A 175 2.14 7.32 9.54
CA GLY A 175 2.42 6.16 8.71
C GLY A 175 2.95 4.96 9.50
N ASP A 176 3.96 5.18 10.35
CA ASP A 176 4.53 4.14 11.22
C ASP A 176 3.48 3.56 12.16
N LEU A 177 2.71 4.43 12.84
CA LEU A 177 1.62 3.99 13.71
C LEU A 177 0.54 3.21 12.95
N GLY A 178 0.21 3.61 11.71
CA GLY A 178 -0.74 2.88 10.88
C GLY A 178 -0.35 1.42 10.65
N VAL A 179 0.95 1.15 10.43
CA VAL A 179 1.48 -0.21 10.28
C VAL A 179 1.45 -0.97 11.60
N VAL A 180 1.84 -0.35 12.71
CA VAL A 180 1.80 -0.97 14.04
C VAL A 180 0.38 -1.34 14.44
N LEU A 181 -0.59 -0.43 14.27
CA LEU A 181 -1.99 -0.70 14.52
C LEU A 181 -2.52 -1.81 13.61
N ARG A 182 -2.13 -1.83 12.33
CA ARG A 182 -2.56 -2.90 11.43
C ARG A 182 -2.00 -4.26 11.86
N HIS A 183 -0.74 -4.33 12.29
CA HIS A 183 -0.16 -5.56 12.84
C HIS A 183 -0.97 -6.09 14.05
N LEU A 184 -1.44 -5.20 14.91
CA LEU A 184 -2.20 -5.56 16.11
C LEU A 184 -3.63 -6.08 15.81
N TYR A 185 -4.29 -5.58 14.77
CA TYR A 185 -5.72 -5.88 14.49
C TYR A 185 -5.98 -6.68 13.21
N ASP A 186 -5.05 -6.69 12.27
CA ASP A 186 -5.11 -7.38 10.98
C ASP A 186 -3.69 -7.87 10.58
N PRO A 187 -3.09 -8.78 11.38
CA PRO A 187 -1.67 -9.14 11.27
C PRO A 187 -1.29 -9.73 9.91
N ALA A 188 -2.20 -10.46 9.26
CA ALA A 188 -1.98 -11.02 7.92
C ALA A 188 -1.84 -9.95 6.82
N ASN A 189 -2.21 -8.70 7.12
CA ASN A 189 -2.14 -7.59 6.19
C ASN A 189 -1.31 -6.39 6.68
N ALA A 190 -0.49 -6.57 7.72
CA ALA A 190 0.29 -5.51 8.35
C ALA A 190 1.03 -4.58 7.37
N GLN A 191 1.61 -5.11 6.30
CA GLN A 191 2.34 -4.35 5.27
C GLN A 191 1.47 -3.35 4.50
N LEU A 192 0.14 -3.49 4.51
CA LEU A 192 -0.76 -2.52 3.88
C LEU A 192 -0.83 -1.18 4.63
N GLY A 193 -0.34 -1.12 5.88
CA GLY A 193 -0.31 0.08 6.71
C GLY A 193 -1.69 0.76 6.80
N SER A 194 -1.75 2.04 6.44
CA SER A 194 -2.98 2.83 6.52
C SER A 194 -4.02 2.49 5.44
N LYS A 195 -3.68 1.72 4.39
CA LYS A 195 -4.60 1.41 3.29
C LYS A 195 -5.79 0.62 3.82
N ARG A 196 -6.99 1.22 3.76
CA ARG A 196 -8.24 0.67 4.31
C ARG A 196 -8.14 0.28 5.80
N LEU A 197 -7.21 0.88 6.56
CA LEU A 197 -7.01 0.59 7.99
C LEU A 197 -8.25 0.84 8.84
N GLU A 198 -9.00 1.91 8.55
CA GLU A 198 -10.20 2.24 9.30
C GLU A 198 -11.29 1.16 9.30
N ALA A 199 -11.30 0.27 8.31
CA ALA A 199 -12.26 -0.82 8.20
C ALA A 199 -11.97 -2.00 9.14
N VAL A 200 -10.73 -2.13 9.62
CA VAL A 200 -10.30 -3.25 10.48
C VAL A 200 -10.03 -2.82 11.93
N LEU A 201 -9.96 -1.51 12.20
CA LEU A 201 -9.76 -1.00 13.55
C LEU A 201 -11.06 -1.00 14.37
N PRO A 202 -11.00 -1.31 15.68
CA PRO A 202 -12.09 -1.00 16.60
C PRO A 202 -12.46 0.48 16.55
N ALA A 203 -13.76 0.80 16.67
CA ALA A 203 -14.27 2.16 16.49
C ALA A 203 -13.56 3.21 17.37
N ASN A 204 -13.29 2.89 18.64
CA ASN A 204 -12.57 3.79 19.54
C ASN A 204 -11.14 4.10 19.07
N VAL A 205 -10.41 3.10 18.58
CA VAL A 205 -9.03 3.28 18.08
C VAL A 205 -9.03 4.00 16.75
N ARG A 206 -9.94 3.64 15.85
CA ARG A 206 -10.14 4.31 14.57
C ARG A 206 -10.40 5.80 14.77
N ASP A 207 -11.34 6.16 15.63
CA ASP A 207 -11.76 7.55 15.80
C ASP A 207 -10.65 8.38 16.48
N ARG A 208 -9.92 7.81 17.44
CA ARG A 208 -8.74 8.43 18.04
C ARG A 208 -7.60 8.62 17.03
N PHE A 209 -7.32 7.62 16.20
CA PHE A 209 -6.28 7.69 15.19
C PHE A 209 -6.62 8.74 14.11
N ARG A 210 -7.85 8.74 13.62
CA ARG A 210 -8.34 9.75 12.66
C ARG A 210 -8.21 11.16 13.23
N GLU A 211 -8.59 11.36 14.49
CA GLU A 211 -8.46 12.66 15.15
C GLU A 211 -7.00 13.09 15.31
N ALA A 212 -6.11 12.16 15.71
CA ALA A 212 -4.69 12.43 15.81
C ALA A 212 -4.09 12.88 14.46
N VAL A 213 -4.41 12.16 13.37
CA VAL A 213 -3.97 12.51 12.01
C VAL A 213 -4.56 13.86 11.55
N ARG A 214 -5.83 14.13 11.86
CA ARG A 214 -6.46 15.43 11.55
C ARG A 214 -5.70 16.58 12.20
N LEU A 215 -5.22 16.40 13.42
CA LEU A 215 -4.48 17.42 14.16
C LEU A 215 -3.03 17.58 13.69
N CYS A 216 -2.49 16.66 12.89
CA CYS A 216 -1.17 16.78 12.26
C CYS A 216 -1.10 17.80 11.10
N CYS A 217 -1.91 18.88 11.16
CA CYS A 217 -1.87 20.00 10.22
C CYS A 217 -1.93 21.35 10.94
N GLY A 218 -1.35 22.39 10.31
CA GLY A 218 -1.36 23.77 10.84
C GLY A 218 -0.71 23.91 12.22
N ASP A 219 -1.29 24.75 13.07
CA ASP A 219 -0.75 25.02 14.41
C ASP A 219 -1.05 23.91 15.42
N THR A 220 -1.90 22.94 15.07
CA THR A 220 -2.28 21.84 15.98
C THR A 220 -1.34 20.64 15.92
N ILE A 221 -0.29 20.68 15.08
CA ILE A 221 0.60 19.53 14.84
C ILE A 221 1.15 18.92 16.15
N PRO A 222 1.62 19.69 17.15
CA PRO A 222 2.08 19.13 18.43
C PRO A 222 1.02 18.27 19.12
N SER A 223 -0.24 18.73 19.16
CA SER A 223 -1.35 17.97 19.75
C SER A 223 -1.62 16.68 18.98
N GLY A 224 -1.53 16.74 17.64
CA GLY A 224 -1.63 15.54 16.79
C GLY A 224 -0.53 14.53 17.10
N VAL A 225 0.73 14.97 17.14
CA VAL A 225 1.89 14.12 17.43
C VAL A 225 1.78 13.48 18.82
N LEU A 226 1.37 14.23 19.84
CA LEU A 226 1.17 13.70 21.19
C LEU A 226 0.09 12.61 21.23
N ARG A 227 -1.01 12.80 20.47
CA ARG A 227 -2.07 11.78 20.36
C ARG A 227 -1.63 10.53 19.60
N LEU A 228 -0.78 10.70 18.57
CA LEU A 228 -0.15 9.56 17.89
C LEU A 228 0.77 8.81 18.85
N ALA A 229 1.57 9.52 19.65
CA ALA A 229 2.44 8.90 20.65
C ALA A 229 1.62 8.12 21.69
N ALA A 230 0.54 8.70 22.22
CA ALA A 230 -0.34 7.98 23.15
C ALA A 230 -0.89 6.66 22.57
N LEU A 231 -1.32 6.67 21.30
CA LEU A 231 -1.77 5.45 20.61
C LEU A 231 -0.64 4.45 20.36
N MET A 232 0.57 4.93 20.04
CA MET A 232 1.75 4.09 19.89
C MET A 232 2.10 3.39 21.20
N GLY A 233 2.11 4.11 22.33
CA GLY A 233 2.37 3.55 23.65
C GLY A 233 1.39 2.43 24.01
N GLU A 234 0.08 2.68 23.86
CA GLU A 234 -0.96 1.67 24.09
C GLU A 234 -0.82 0.45 23.17
N ALA A 235 -0.47 0.66 21.90
CA ALA A 235 -0.26 -0.43 20.95
C ALA A 235 0.94 -1.29 21.34
N MET A 236 2.06 -0.66 21.73
CA MET A 236 3.27 -1.38 22.14
C MET A 236 3.09 -2.11 23.47
N GLU A 237 2.40 -1.54 24.46
CA GLU A 237 2.08 -2.23 25.71
C GLU A 237 1.30 -3.53 25.46
N ARG A 238 0.35 -3.51 24.53
CA ARG A 238 -0.41 -4.70 24.15
C ARG A 238 0.42 -5.74 23.42
N LEU A 239 1.41 -5.30 22.63
CA LEU A 239 2.33 -6.19 21.92
C LEU A 239 3.39 -6.79 22.87
N GLU A 240 3.85 -6.03 23.86
CA GLU A 240 4.80 -6.48 24.88
C GLU A 240 4.20 -7.46 25.89
N ALA A 241 2.89 -7.45 26.11
CA ALA A 241 2.21 -8.38 27.04
C ALA A 241 2.44 -9.88 26.71
N GLY A 242 3.05 -10.20 25.57
CA GLY A 242 3.50 -11.54 25.20
C GLY A 242 4.94 -11.65 24.67
N ASN A 243 5.78 -10.62 24.80
CA ASN A 243 7.13 -10.56 24.19
C ASN A 243 8.19 -9.97 25.15
N GLU A 244 9.47 -10.01 24.76
CA GLU A 244 10.55 -9.37 25.54
C GLU A 244 10.40 -7.84 25.61
N PRO A 245 10.89 -7.19 26.69
CA PRO A 245 10.83 -5.73 26.85
C PRO A 245 11.51 -5.00 25.69
N MET A 246 10.87 -3.96 25.17
CA MET A 246 11.39 -3.27 23.98
C MET A 246 12.60 -2.37 24.29
N ALA A 247 13.61 -2.46 23.43
CA ALA A 247 14.68 -1.48 23.38
C ALA A 247 14.12 -0.07 23.06
N ASN A 248 14.83 0.97 23.48
CA ASN A 248 14.50 2.39 23.23
C ASN A 248 13.19 2.94 23.81
N ARG A 249 12.46 2.18 24.65
CA ARG A 249 11.31 2.69 25.43
C ARG A 249 11.65 3.97 26.22
N LYS A 250 12.88 4.08 26.73
CA LYS A 250 13.38 5.30 27.40
C LYS A 250 13.38 6.55 26.50
N LEU A 251 13.76 6.41 25.23
CA LEU A 251 13.74 7.55 24.29
C LEU A 251 12.30 7.95 23.98
N PHE A 252 11.42 6.97 23.79
CA PHE A 252 10.00 7.21 23.57
C PHE A 252 9.39 8.00 24.74
N GLU A 253 9.57 7.52 25.98
CA GLU A 253 9.07 8.17 27.20
C GLU A 253 9.64 9.58 27.37
N PHE A 254 10.95 9.75 27.17
CA PHE A 254 11.60 11.06 27.19
C PHE A 254 10.99 12.04 26.17
N MET A 255 10.70 11.56 24.96
CA MET A 255 10.11 12.41 23.92
C MET A 255 8.65 12.74 24.18
N VAL A 256 7.87 11.81 24.75
CA VAL A 256 6.49 12.10 25.20
C VAL A 256 6.51 13.24 26.22
N GLU A 257 7.35 13.14 27.26
CA GLU A 257 7.49 14.20 28.27
C GLU A 257 7.91 15.54 27.64
N LYS A 258 8.83 15.53 26.68
CA LYS A 258 9.22 16.75 25.95
C LYS A 258 8.09 17.38 25.17
N LEU A 259 7.23 16.57 24.55
CA LEU A 259 6.11 17.03 23.73
C LEU A 259 4.93 17.52 24.57
N GLU A 260 4.70 16.94 25.74
CA GLU A 260 3.69 17.42 26.70
C GLU A 260 4.01 18.84 27.18
N ASN A 261 5.29 19.17 27.31
CA ASN A 261 5.77 20.47 27.79
C ASN A 261 6.07 21.49 26.66
N LEU A 262 5.71 21.19 25.40
CA LEU A 262 6.10 22.01 24.25
C LEU A 262 5.55 23.45 24.31
N ASP A 263 4.41 23.65 24.97
CA ASP A 263 3.78 24.97 25.16
C ASP A 263 4.31 25.72 26.40
N GLU A 264 5.04 25.05 27.30
CA GLU A 264 5.55 25.66 28.55
C GLU A 264 6.95 26.30 28.38
N THR A 265 7.60 26.09 27.22
CA THR A 265 8.95 26.59 26.92
C THR A 265 9.00 27.71 25.89
N GLY A 266 7.87 28.36 25.61
CA GLY A 266 7.75 29.54 24.75
C GLY A 266 7.80 30.87 25.50
#